data_AF-A0AAU1R556-F1
#
_entry.id   AF-A0AAU1R556-F1
#
_cell.length_a   1.000
_cell.length_b   1.000
_cell.length_c   1.000
_cell.angle_alpha   90.00
_cell.angle_beta   90.00
_cell.angle_gamma   90.00
#
_symmetry.space_group_name_H-M   'P 1'
#
loop_
_entity.id
_entity.type
_entity.pdbx_description
1 polymer ?
#
loop_
_entity_poly.entity_id
_entity_poly.type
_entity_poly.pdbx_seq_one_letter_code
_entity_poly.pdbx_strand_id
1 'polypeptide(L)' 'MPNDSVARFLAALAPEDRQAVVARPGEEQERLAAAWERELEGDDELDVLDELSPPAAEAEAARRVLRQESD' A
#
# COMPACT_ATOMS: atom_id res chain seq x y z
N MET A 1 -12.91 -6.20 -3.64
CA MET A 1 -13.09 -5.78 -5.05
C MET A 1 -11.88 -4.93 -5.43
N PRO A 2 -11.36 -5.00 -6.67
CA PRO A 2 -10.11 -4.31 -7.03
C PRO A 2 -10.13 -2.81 -6.77
N ASN A 3 -11.27 -2.15 -6.98
CA ASN A 3 -11.44 -0.72 -6.68
C ASN A 3 -11.37 -0.38 -5.18
N ASP A 4 -11.78 -1.30 -4.29
CA ASP A 4 -11.70 -1.08 -2.83
C ASP A 4 -10.24 -1.15 -2.35
N SER A 5 -9.48 -2.09 -2.89
CA SER A 5 -8.06 -2.27 -2.57
C SER A 5 -7.23 -1.05 -2.99
N VAL A 6 -7.47 -0.55 -4.21
CA VAL A 6 -6.81 0.68 -4.71
C VAL A 6 -7.17 1.88 -3.83
N ALA A 7 -8.45 2.07 -3.48
CA ALA A 7 -8.86 3.20 -2.64
C ALA A 7 -8.22 3.16 -1.25
N ARG A 8 -8.13 1.98 -0.63
CA ARG A 8 -7.46 1.79 0.66
C ARG A 8 -5.94 2.02 0.57
N PHE A 9 -5.29 1.45 -0.43
CA PHE A 9 -3.86 1.67 -0.68
C PHE A 9 -3.55 3.16 -0.85
N LEU A 10 -4.32 3.87 -1.69
CA LEU A 10 -4.17 5.30 -1.86
C LEU A 10 -4.38 6.05 -0.54
N ALA A 11 -5.36 5.66 0.28
CA ALA A 11 -5.61 6.27 1.59
C ALA A 11 -4.44 6.08 2.57
N ALA A 12 -3.75 4.94 2.52
CA ALA A 12 -2.59 4.62 3.35
C ALA A 12 -1.31 5.38 2.94
N LEU A 13 -1.23 5.83 1.67
CA LEU A 13 -0.09 6.59 1.17
C LEU A 13 -0.01 8.01 1.71
N ALA A 14 1.23 8.52 1.81
CA ALA A 14 1.48 9.94 2.05
C ALA A 14 0.95 10.79 0.88
N PRO A 15 0.54 12.06 1.11
CA PRO A 15 -0.06 12.91 0.07
C PRO A 15 0.82 13.11 -1.17
N GLU A 16 2.12 13.06 -1.00
CA GLU A 16 3.14 13.23 -2.04
C GLU A 16 3.18 11.98 -2.94
N ASP A 17 3.30 10.80 -2.32
CA ASP A 17 3.32 9.51 -2.99
C ASP A 17 1.99 9.16 -3.66
N ARG A 18 0.88 9.51 -3.02
CA ARG A 18 -0.47 9.32 -3.55
C ARG A 18 -0.65 9.97 -4.91
N GLN A 19 -0.15 11.18 -5.09
CA GLN A 19 -0.24 11.88 -6.37
C GLN A 19 0.56 11.18 -7.47
N ALA A 20 1.74 10.64 -7.13
CA ALA A 20 2.55 9.89 -8.07
C ALA A 20 1.85 8.59 -8.53
N VAL A 21 1.18 7.89 -7.62
CA VAL A 21 0.43 6.66 -7.92
C VAL A 21 -0.85 6.96 -8.71
N VAL A 22 -1.63 7.96 -8.32
CA VAL A 22 -2.86 8.37 -9.03
C VAL A 22 -2.58 8.81 -10.47
N ALA A 23 -1.39 9.35 -10.75
CA ALA A 23 -0.98 9.72 -12.10
C ALA A 23 -0.63 8.51 -13.00
N ARG A 24 -0.48 7.31 -12.45
CA ARG A 24 -0.18 6.08 -13.21
C ARG A 24 -1.45 5.48 -13.85
N PRO A 25 -1.31 4.64 -14.90
CA PRO A 25 -2.44 3.87 -15.44
C PRO A 25 -3.14 3.03 -14.38
N GLY A 26 -4.45 2.79 -14.54
CA GLY A 26 -5.26 2.04 -13.58
C GLY A 26 -4.71 0.64 -13.28
N GLU A 27 -4.25 -0.08 -14.32
CA GLU A 27 -3.64 -1.41 -14.17
C GLU A 27 -2.41 -1.39 -13.25
N GLU A 28 -1.63 -0.30 -13.28
CA GLU A 28 -0.46 -0.14 -12.42
C GLU A 28 -0.88 0.15 -10.98
N GLN A 29 -1.91 0.97 -10.78
CA GLN A 29 -2.47 1.23 -9.45
C GLN A 29 -3.00 -0.05 -8.83
N GLU A 30 -3.69 -0.89 -9.61
CA GLU A 30 -4.18 -2.19 -9.18
C GLU A 30 -3.04 -3.16 -8.83
N ARG A 31 -1.97 -3.20 -9.63
CA ARG A 31 -0.78 -4.00 -9.32
C ARG A 31 -0.14 -3.57 -8.00
N LEU A 32 0.03 -2.27 -7.79
CA LEU A 32 0.61 -1.72 -6.56
C LEU A 32 -0.27 -2.01 -5.34
N ALA A 33 -1.58 -1.84 -5.47
CA ALA A 33 -2.54 -2.17 -4.42
C ALA A 33 -2.53 -3.67 -4.09
N ALA A 34 -2.41 -4.54 -5.09
CA ALA A 34 -2.31 -5.97 -4.88
C ALA A 34 -0.99 -6.37 -4.21
N ALA A 35 0.13 -5.71 -4.55
CA ALA A 35 1.40 -5.92 -3.86
C ALA A 35 1.31 -5.49 -2.38
N TRP A 36 0.66 -4.36 -2.12
CA TRP A 36 0.43 -3.83 -0.77
C TRP A 36 -0.41 -4.76 0.11
N GLU A 37 -1.51 -5.32 -0.42
CA GLU A 37 -2.31 -6.30 0.32
C GLU A 37 -1.49 -7.55 0.67
N ARG A 38 -0.62 -8.01 -0.25
CA ARG A 38 0.23 -9.18 0.01
C ARG A 38 1.30 -8.93 1.07
N GLU A 39 1.85 -7.72 1.13
CA GLU A 39 2.75 -7.33 2.22
C GLU A 39 2.01 -7.33 3.56
N LEU A 40 0.78 -6.80 3.60
CA LEU A 40 -0.04 -6.81 4.82
C LEU A 40 -0.41 -8.22 5.29
N GLU A 41 -0.66 -9.15 4.37
CA GLU A 41 -1.04 -10.53 4.72
C GLU A 41 0.17 -11.43 5.06
N GLY A 42 1.39 -11.05 4.65
CA GLY A 42 2.56 -11.93 4.65
C GLY A 42 3.72 -11.51 5.53
N ASP A 43 3.67 -10.34 6.16
CA ASP A 43 4.79 -9.75 6.88
C ASP A 43 4.55 -9.76 8.40
N ASP A 44 5.27 -10.65 9.10
CA ASP A 44 5.20 -10.79 10.56
C ASP A 44 5.59 -9.48 11.31
N GLU A 45 6.37 -8.57 10.71
CA GLU A 45 6.64 -7.26 11.32
C GLU A 45 5.43 -6.32 11.19
N LEU A 46 4.66 -6.44 10.11
CA LEU A 46 3.43 -5.67 9.92
C LEU A 46 2.32 -6.18 10.83
N ASP A 47 2.29 -7.48 11.15
CA ASP A 47 1.35 -8.06 12.13
C ASP A 47 1.49 -7.38 13.50
N VAL A 48 2.72 -7.16 13.97
CA VAL A 48 2.96 -6.44 15.23
C VAL A 48 2.47 -4.99 15.16
N LEU A 49 2.63 -4.33 14.01
CA LEU A 49 2.13 -2.97 13.82
C LEU A 49 0.61 -2.92 13.69
N ASP A 50 -0.01 -3.95 13.11
CA ASP A 50 -1.46 -4.06 12.96
C ASP A 50 -2.14 -4.25 14.33
N GLU A 51 -1.54 -5.05 15.22
CA GLU A 51 -2.00 -5.21 16.61
C GLU A 51 -1.95 -3.91 17.41
N LEU A 52 -0.98 -3.03 17.13
CA LEU A 52 -0.80 -1.76 17.83
C LEU A 52 -1.65 -0.63 17.21
N SER A 53 -1.62 -0.54 15.89
CA SER A 53 -2.25 0.50 15.10
C SER A 53 -2.37 0.04 13.64
N PRO A 54 -3.53 -0.52 13.25
CA PRO A 54 -3.81 -0.90 11.86
C PRO A 54 -3.43 0.14 10.80
N PRO A 55 -3.75 1.44 10.95
CA PRO A 55 -3.37 2.44 9.93
C PRO A 55 -1.86 2.69 9.84
N ALA A 56 -1.08 2.31 10.85
CA ALA A 56 0.37 2.42 10.82
C ALA A 56 1.01 1.27 10.03
N ALA A 57 0.51 0.04 10.20
CA ALA A 57 0.89 -1.10 9.38
C ALA A 57 0.57 -0.86 7.90
N GLU A 58 -0.65 -0.40 7.60
CA GLU A 58 -1.08 -0.03 6.26
C GLU A 58 -0.14 1.00 5.60
N ALA A 59 0.23 2.06 6.33
CA ALA A 59 1.10 3.11 5.82
C ALA A 59 2.55 2.62 5.58
N GLU A 60 3.08 1.76 6.45
CA GLU A 60 4.43 1.23 6.29
C GLU A 60 4.50 0.20 5.15
N ALA A 61 3.51 -0.67 5.03
CA ALA A 61 3.36 -1.56 3.89
C ALA A 61 3.34 -0.77 2.58
N ALA A 62 2.58 0.34 2.54
CA ALA A 62 2.47 1.16 1.34
C ALA A 62 3.82 1.81 0.96
N ARG A 63 4.62 2.22 1.96
CA ARG A 63 5.99 2.71 1.75
C ARG A 63 6.94 1.63 1.26
N ARG A 64 6.84 0.39 1.78
CA ARG A 64 7.68 -0.75 1.36
C ARG A 64 7.44 -1.08 -0.11
N VAL A 65 6.18 -1.14 -0.55
CA VAL A 65 5.83 -1.38 -1.97
C VAL A 65 6.41 -0.31 -2.89
N LEU A 66 6.27 0.98 -2.55
CA LEU A 66 6.83 2.06 -3.38
C LEU A 66 8.36 2.05 -3.43
N ARG A 67 9.01 1.65 -2.34
CA ARG A 67 10.46 1.45 -2.31
C ARG A 67 10.89 0.30 -3.22
N GLN A 68 10.19 -0.83 -3.17
CA GLN A 68 10.48 -1.99 -4.03
C GLN A 68 10.25 -1.71 -5.52
N GLU A 69 9.31 -0.83 -5.86
CA GLU A 69 9.05 -0.44 -7.25
C GLU A 69 10.05 0.57 -7.80
N SER A 70 10.82 1.22 -6.94
CA SER A 70 11.81 2.23 -7.32
C SER A 70 13.25 1.67 -7.38
N ASP A 71 13.44 0.39 -7.02
CA ASP A 71 14.72 -0.33 -7.04
C ASP A 71 14.97 -1.07 -8.37
#